data_AF-A0A0M8MTX7-F1
#
_entry.id   AF-A0A0M8MTX7-F1
#
_cell.length_a   1.000
_cell.length_b   1.000
_cell.length_c   1.000
_cell.angle_alpha   90.00
_cell.angle_beta   90.00
_cell.angle_gamma   90.00
#
_symmetry.space_group_name_H-M   'P 1'
#
loop_
_entity.id
_entity.type
_entity.pdbx_description
1 polymer ?
#
loop_
_entity_poly.entity_id
_entity_poly.type
_entity_poly.pdbx_seq_one_letter_code
_entity_poly.pdbx_strand_id
1 'polypeptide(L)'
;MLIALVSDYFQWRFISAFLAMILFVIGFAVMYAAEGSMTKYGGLIMLTCGCYSGVPPMFAWIANNSEGHYKRATGIALLVVFNNCAGLTSCFLFPDKDKKNGFHLGKLVNLSIAAVGAFFVLLIEVLTWIEVKKREKSKRDYRVVDLYAKTHWTKDQMRTYLGDDHPEYRLELYFKIG
;
A
#
# COMPACT_ATOMS: atom_id res chain seq x y z
N MET A 1 2.49 16.89 -0.90
CA MET A 1 3.30 17.66 -1.87
C MET A 1 4.80 17.53 -1.59
N LEU A 2 5.31 17.88 -0.40
CA LEU A 2 6.75 17.70 -0.08
C LEU A 2 7.21 16.23 -0.09
N ILE A 3 6.41 15.30 0.46
CA ILE A 3 6.70 13.86 0.40
C ILE A 3 6.63 13.34 -1.04
N ALA A 4 5.79 13.93 -1.91
CA ALA A 4 5.76 13.56 -3.33
C ALA A 4 7.05 14.00 -4.04
N LEU A 5 7.57 15.20 -3.75
CA LEU A 5 8.85 15.67 -4.29
C LEU A 5 10.03 14.83 -3.79
N VAL A 6 10.05 14.46 -2.50
CA VAL A 6 11.08 13.58 -1.93
C VAL A 6 10.94 12.14 -2.47
N SER A 7 9.70 11.67 -2.67
CA SER A 7 9.39 10.36 -3.27
C SER A 7 9.80 10.28 -4.74
N ASP A 8 9.61 11.35 -5.51
CA ASP A 8 10.01 11.43 -6.91
C ASP A 8 11.54 11.54 -7.04
N TYR A 9 12.20 12.22 -6.09
CA TYR A 9 13.67 12.33 -6.06
C TYR A 9 14.36 11.01 -5.68
N PHE A 10 13.78 10.23 -4.75
CA PHE A 10 14.37 8.95 -4.32
C PHE A 10 13.91 7.73 -5.12
N GLN A 11 12.88 7.85 -5.98
CA GLN A 11 12.32 6.74 -6.78
C GLN A 11 11.85 5.52 -5.94
N TRP A 12 11.81 5.63 -4.61
CA TRP A 12 11.34 4.58 -3.68
C TRP A 12 9.95 4.97 -3.16
N ARG A 13 8.93 4.72 -3.97
CA ARG A 13 7.52 4.98 -3.62
C ARG A 13 7.05 4.22 -2.38
N PHE A 14 7.71 3.10 -2.07
CA PHE A 14 7.50 2.39 -0.81
C PHE A 14 7.96 3.19 0.41
N ILE A 15 9.12 3.85 0.39
CA ILE A 15 9.61 4.64 1.54
C ILE A 15 8.64 5.78 1.84
N SER A 16 8.14 6.46 0.81
CA SER A 16 7.22 7.58 1.01
C SER A 16 5.87 7.11 1.57
N ALA A 17 5.35 5.98 1.08
CA ALA A 17 4.16 5.33 1.66
C ALA A 17 4.41 4.89 3.12
N PHE A 18 5.57 4.29 3.39
CA PHE A 18 5.92 3.76 4.71
C PHE A 18 6.13 4.87 5.75
N LEU A 19 6.83 5.96 5.38
CA LEU A 19 7.00 7.15 6.23
C LEU A 19 5.65 7.82 6.54
N ALA A 20 4.77 7.92 5.54
CA ALA A 20 3.42 8.44 5.74
C ALA A 20 2.61 7.55 6.70
N MET A 21 2.77 6.24 6.61
CA MET A 21 2.18 5.25 7.52
C MET A 21 2.68 5.41 8.96
N ILE A 22 3.99 5.58 9.16
CA ILE A 22 4.57 5.82 10.48
C ILE A 22 4.01 7.10 11.10
N LEU A 23 3.97 8.20 10.33
CA LEU A 23 3.38 9.45 10.79
C LEU A 23 1.90 9.30 11.19
N PHE A 24 1.15 8.51 10.42
CA PHE A 24 -0.24 8.21 10.71
C PHE A 24 -0.42 7.44 12.03
N VAL A 25 0.40 6.40 12.26
CA VAL A 25 0.38 5.62 13.51
C VAL A 25 0.79 6.47 14.72
N ILE A 26 1.82 7.29 14.58
CA ILE A 26 2.27 8.21 15.63
C ILE A 26 1.16 9.21 15.96
N GLY A 27 0.50 9.79 14.95
CA GLY A 27 -0.63 10.70 15.16
C GLY A 27 -1.76 10.08 15.98
N PHE A 28 -2.13 8.83 15.69
CA PHE A 28 -3.12 8.09 16.47
C PHE A 28 -2.65 7.76 17.89
N ALA A 29 -1.39 7.36 18.07
CA ALA A 29 -0.83 7.07 19.40
C ALA A 29 -0.83 8.32 20.29
N VAL A 30 -0.44 9.47 19.74
CA VAL A 30 -0.48 10.77 20.44
C VAL A 30 -1.92 11.14 20.79
N MET A 31 -2.87 10.96 19.86
CA MET A 31 -4.29 11.27 20.12
C MET A 31 -4.92 10.35 21.17
N TYR A 32 -4.43 9.10 21.30
CA TYR A 32 -4.88 8.15 22.31
C TYR A 32 -4.30 8.47 23.71
N ALA A 33 -3.02 8.78 23.80
CA ALA A 33 -2.30 9.01 25.06
C ALA A 33 -2.46 10.44 25.62
N ALA A 34 -2.77 11.42 24.76
CA ALA A 34 -2.88 12.81 25.19
C ALA A 34 -4.12 13.07 26.06
N GLU A 35 -3.94 13.73 27.19
CA GLU A 35 -5.03 14.24 28.02
C GLU A 35 -5.39 15.69 27.64
N GLY A 36 -4.38 16.52 27.38
CA GLY A 36 -4.51 17.95 27.02
C GLY A 36 -5.01 18.21 25.59
N SER A 37 -5.88 19.21 25.44
CA SER A 37 -6.50 19.58 24.15
C SER A 37 -5.48 20.01 23.08
N MET A 38 -4.41 20.71 23.48
CA MET A 38 -3.37 21.18 22.54
C MET A 38 -2.57 20.00 21.96
N THR A 39 -2.23 19.02 22.79
CA THR A 39 -1.49 17.82 22.35
C THR A 39 -2.35 16.94 21.44
N LYS A 40 -3.65 16.82 21.71
CA LYS A 40 -4.61 16.14 20.82
C LYS A 40 -4.68 16.81 19.45
N TYR A 41 -4.68 18.15 19.42
CA TYR A 41 -4.69 18.90 18.16
C TYR A 41 -3.41 18.69 17.36
N GLY A 42 -2.24 18.69 18.01
CA GLY A 42 -0.97 18.34 17.37
C GLY A 42 -0.97 16.93 16.77
N GLY A 43 -1.49 15.95 17.52
CA GLY A 43 -1.65 14.58 17.02
C GLY A 43 -2.58 14.48 15.81
N LEU A 44 -3.68 15.24 15.79
CA LEU A 44 -4.60 15.29 14.66
C LEU A 44 -3.97 15.88 13.39
N ILE A 45 -3.12 16.91 13.53
CA ILE A 45 -2.37 17.48 12.39
C ILE A 45 -1.42 16.42 11.83
N MET A 46 -0.63 15.75 12.67
CA MET A 46 0.27 14.68 12.22
C MET A 46 -0.49 13.54 11.52
N LEU A 47 -1.63 13.14 12.10
CA LEU A 47 -2.50 12.11 11.55
C LEU A 47 -2.99 12.46 10.13
N THR A 48 -3.54 13.67 9.97
CA THR A 48 -4.07 14.14 8.69
C THR A 48 -2.97 14.29 7.64
N CYS A 49 -1.80 14.82 8.01
CA CYS A 49 -0.64 14.89 7.12
C CYS A 49 -0.21 13.50 6.60
N GLY A 50 -0.12 12.50 7.49
CA GLY A 50 0.22 11.13 7.11
C GLY A 50 -0.82 10.51 6.17
N CYS A 51 -2.10 10.64 6.51
CA CYS A 51 -3.21 10.10 5.72
C CYS A 51 -3.20 10.62 4.28
N TYR A 52 -3.20 11.94 4.09
CA TYR A 52 -3.27 12.52 2.74
C TYR A 52 -1.98 12.35 1.94
N SER A 53 -0.84 12.15 2.61
CA SER A 53 0.42 11.93 1.91
C SER A 53 0.61 10.50 1.41
N GLY A 54 0.01 9.51 2.05
CA GLY A 54 0.20 8.09 1.71
C GLY A 54 -0.63 7.62 0.51
N VAL A 55 -1.75 8.29 0.23
CA VAL A 55 -2.69 7.87 -0.82
C VAL A 55 -2.06 7.89 -2.22
N PRO A 56 -1.46 9.00 -2.72
CA PRO A 56 -0.94 9.03 -4.09
C PRO A 56 0.17 7.99 -4.38
N PRO A 57 1.18 7.79 -3.50
CA PRO A 57 2.16 6.72 -3.66
C PRO A 57 1.54 5.32 -3.75
N MET A 58 0.47 5.04 -3.00
CA MET A 58 -0.20 3.74 -2.99
C MET A 58 -0.89 3.43 -4.33
N PHE A 59 -1.57 4.42 -4.92
CA PHE A 59 -2.15 4.29 -6.26
C PHE A 59 -1.07 4.07 -7.31
N ALA A 60 0.04 4.80 -7.22
CA ALA A 60 1.16 4.68 -8.14
C ALA A 60 1.86 3.30 -8.04
N TRP A 61 1.96 2.75 -6.82
CA TRP A 61 2.54 1.44 -6.57
C TRP A 61 1.72 0.29 -7.16
N ILE A 62 0.39 0.32 -6.97
CA ILE A 62 -0.52 -0.70 -7.56
C ILE A 62 -0.53 -0.59 -9.08
N ALA A 63 -0.54 0.64 -9.59
CA ALA A 63 -0.46 0.93 -11.01
C ALA A 63 0.78 0.35 -11.70
N ASN A 64 1.91 0.29 -10.99
CA ASN A 64 3.17 -0.13 -11.57
C ASN A 64 3.56 -1.58 -11.25
N ASN A 65 2.99 -2.19 -10.21
CA ASN A 65 3.20 -3.63 -9.95
C ASN A 65 2.23 -4.55 -10.71
N SER A 66 1.26 -3.98 -11.44
CA SER A 66 0.30 -4.77 -12.23
C SER A 66 0.45 -4.48 -13.72
N GLU A 67 0.78 -5.50 -14.51
CA GLU A 67 0.77 -5.43 -15.97
C GLU A 67 -0.63 -5.77 -16.52
N GLY A 68 -1.06 -5.06 -17.56
CA GLY A 68 -2.37 -5.22 -18.18
C GLY A 68 -3.42 -4.22 -17.67
N HIS A 69 -4.08 -3.55 -18.62
CA HIS A 69 -5.07 -2.50 -18.33
C HIS A 69 -6.21 -2.98 -17.43
N TYR A 70 -6.69 -4.21 -17.64
CA TYR A 70 -7.78 -4.78 -16.85
C TYR A 70 -7.38 -5.04 -15.40
N LYS A 71 -6.26 -5.73 -15.14
CA LYS A 71 -5.79 -6.02 -13.78
C LYS A 71 -5.53 -4.75 -12.99
N ARG A 72 -4.85 -3.77 -13.60
CA ARG A 72 -4.58 -2.47 -13.00
C ARG A 72 -5.86 -1.70 -12.68
N ALA A 73 -6.80 -1.61 -13.63
CA ALA A 73 -8.06 -0.91 -13.43
C ALA A 73 -8.89 -1.56 -12.31
N THR A 74 -8.97 -2.90 -12.29
CA THR A 74 -9.68 -3.63 -11.24
C THR A 74 -9.03 -3.44 -9.87
N GLY A 75 -7.70 -3.49 -9.76
CA GLY A 75 -6.99 -3.26 -8.50
C GLY A 75 -7.23 -1.86 -7.93
N ILE A 76 -7.18 -0.84 -8.79
CA ILE A 76 -7.48 0.55 -8.41
C ILE A 76 -8.96 0.70 -8.02
N ALA A 77 -9.89 0.09 -8.77
CA ALA A 77 -11.31 0.14 -8.45
C ALA A 77 -11.62 -0.51 -7.09
N LEU A 78 -11.00 -1.66 -6.79
CA LEU A 78 -11.16 -2.33 -5.50
C LEU A 78 -10.70 -1.45 -4.34
N LEU A 79 -9.56 -0.76 -4.46
CA LEU A 79 -9.14 0.21 -3.44
C LEU A 79 -10.19 1.28 -3.18
N VAL A 80 -10.78 1.84 -4.24
CA VAL A 80 -11.82 2.88 -4.13
C VAL A 80 -13.06 2.33 -3.43
N VAL A 81 -13.46 1.09 -3.74
CA VAL A 81 -14.58 0.42 -3.04
C VAL A 81 -14.29 0.28 -1.55
N PHE A 82 -13.11 -0.24 -1.18
CA PHE A 82 -12.72 -0.36 0.23
C PHE A 82 -12.67 1.00 0.95
N ASN A 83 -12.21 2.05 0.28
CA ASN A 83 -12.18 3.40 0.84
C ASN A 83 -13.58 3.92 1.17
N ASN A 84 -14.57 3.67 0.29
CA ASN A 84 -15.96 4.04 0.55
C ASN A 84 -16.57 3.21 1.69
N CYS A 85 -16.27 1.90 1.76
CA CYS A 85 -16.71 1.05 2.87
C CYS A 85 -16.15 1.54 4.20
N ALA A 86 -14.86 1.91 4.26
CA ALA A 86 -14.24 2.44 5.47
C ALA A 86 -14.91 3.76 5.92
N GLY A 87 -15.26 4.63 4.97
CA GLY A 87 -16.05 5.84 5.23
C GLY A 87 -17.40 5.52 5.88
N LEU A 88 -18.13 4.56 5.33
CA LEU A 88 -19.41 4.12 5.90
C LEU A 88 -19.25 3.55 7.32
N THR A 89 -18.25 2.70 7.56
CA THR A 89 -17.98 2.12 8.88
C THR A 89 -17.65 3.20 9.91
N SER A 90 -16.96 4.28 9.50
CA SER A 90 -16.58 5.37 10.42
C SER A 90 -17.79 6.08 11.04
N CYS A 91 -18.91 6.16 10.33
CA CYS A 91 -20.15 6.77 10.83
C CYS A 91 -20.76 6.04 12.03
N PHE A 92 -20.54 4.71 12.12
CA PHE A 92 -21.07 3.87 13.19
C PHE A 92 -20.07 3.64 14.32
N LEU A 93 -18.83 4.11 14.16
CA LEU A 93 -17.72 3.77 15.04
C LEU A 93 -17.73 4.55 16.37
N PHE A 94 -18.46 5.67 16.44
CA PHE A 94 -18.54 6.55 17.60
C PHE A 94 -19.96 6.63 18.16
N PRO A 95 -20.48 5.55 18.78
CA PRO A 95 -21.82 5.57 19.37
C PRO A 95 -21.87 6.55 20.56
N ASP A 96 -22.98 7.29 20.68
CA ASP A 96 -23.21 8.24 21.79
C ASP A 96 -23.10 7.60 23.18
N LYS A 97 -23.33 6.29 23.27
CA LYS A 97 -23.20 5.51 24.51
C LYS A 97 -21.76 5.49 25.06
N ASP A 98 -20.75 5.61 24.20
CA ASP A 98 -19.33 5.61 24.59
C ASP A 98 -18.76 7.01 24.88
N LYS A 99 -19.61 8.05 24.78
CA LYS A 99 -19.25 9.44 25.02
C LYS A 99 -18.75 9.70 26.45
N LYS A 100 -19.30 8.98 27.44
CA LYS A 100 -18.89 9.08 28.86
C LYS A 100 -17.48 8.52 29.12
N ASN A 101 -17.02 7.59 28.29
CA ASN A 101 -15.68 7.02 28.35
C ASN A 101 -14.75 7.70 27.32
N GLY A 102 -15.04 8.93 26.89
CA GLY A 102 -14.17 9.67 25.97
C GLY A 102 -13.87 8.94 24.65
N PHE A 103 -14.81 8.12 24.17
CA PHE A 103 -14.73 7.37 22.91
C PHE A 103 -13.55 6.38 22.82
N HIS A 104 -13.21 5.71 23.92
CA HIS A 104 -12.10 4.75 23.94
C HIS A 104 -12.26 3.63 22.91
N LEU A 105 -13.49 3.13 22.68
CA LEU A 105 -13.72 2.05 21.72
C LEU A 105 -13.37 2.49 20.30
N GLY A 106 -13.90 3.63 19.86
CA GLY A 106 -13.65 4.14 18.51
C GLY A 106 -12.19 4.50 18.27
N LYS A 107 -11.49 5.02 19.28
CA LYS A 107 -10.04 5.28 19.21
C LYS A 107 -9.23 3.98 19.08
N LEU A 108 -9.57 2.96 19.86
CA LEU A 108 -8.86 1.67 19.86
C LEU A 108 -9.07 0.89 18.56
N VAL A 109 -10.29 0.89 18.02
CA VAL A 109 -10.61 0.26 16.73
C VAL A 109 -9.86 0.94 15.59
N ASN A 110 -9.82 2.28 15.55
CA ASN A 110 -9.04 2.98 14.53
C ASN A 110 -7.54 2.68 14.63
N LEU A 111 -6.99 2.65 15.86
CA LEU A 111 -5.57 2.33 16.07
C LEU A 111 -5.24 0.89 15.62
N SER A 112 -6.11 -0.07 15.92
CA SER A 112 -5.91 -1.47 15.52
C SER A 112 -6.03 -1.65 14.00
N ILE A 113 -7.01 -1.02 13.35
CA ILE A 113 -7.10 -1.02 11.87
C ILE A 113 -5.87 -0.38 11.24
N ALA A 114 -5.39 0.74 11.79
CA ALA A 114 -4.17 1.40 11.33
C ALA A 114 -2.94 0.48 11.46
N ALA A 115 -2.77 -0.20 12.60
CA ALA A 115 -1.67 -1.13 12.83
C ALA A 115 -1.72 -2.34 11.90
N VAL A 116 -2.91 -2.92 11.68
CA VAL A 116 -3.12 -4.01 10.73
C VAL A 116 -2.81 -3.56 9.30
N GLY A 117 -3.24 -2.36 8.91
CA GLY A 117 -2.88 -1.76 7.62
C GLY A 117 -1.37 -1.62 7.45
N ALA A 118 -0.66 -1.16 8.50
CA ALA A 118 0.79 -1.01 8.49
C ALA A 118 1.49 -2.36 8.25
N PHE A 119 1.00 -3.39 8.95
CA PHE A 119 1.48 -4.75 8.79
C PHE A 119 1.28 -5.29 7.38
N PHE A 120 0.10 -5.09 6.77
CA PHE A 120 -0.15 -5.55 5.40
C PHE A 120 0.73 -4.84 4.37
N VAL A 121 0.94 -3.53 4.51
CA VAL A 121 1.84 -2.78 3.61
C VAL A 121 3.27 -3.32 3.70
N LEU A 122 3.77 -3.57 4.92
CA LEU A 122 5.07 -4.21 5.13
C LEU A 122 5.14 -5.61 4.53
N LEU A 123 4.11 -6.42 4.73
CA LEU A 123 4.05 -7.79 4.23
C LEU A 123 4.08 -7.83 2.70
N ILE A 124 3.32 -6.97 2.02
CA ILE A 124 3.31 -6.91 0.55
C ILE A 124 4.68 -6.46 0.02
N GLU A 125 5.37 -5.54 0.69
CA GLU A 125 6.73 -5.15 0.31
C GLU A 125 7.72 -6.32 0.43
N VAL A 126 7.68 -7.04 1.56
CA VAL A 126 8.53 -8.22 1.77
C VAL A 126 8.26 -9.29 0.71
N LEU A 127 6.99 -9.53 0.36
CA LEU A 127 6.63 -10.46 -0.70
C LEU A 127 7.15 -10.02 -2.07
N THR A 128 7.02 -8.73 -2.39
CA THR A 128 7.55 -8.14 -3.63
C THR A 128 9.07 -8.28 -3.69
N TRP A 129 9.78 -8.03 -2.58
CA TRP A 129 11.23 -8.21 -2.48
C TRP A 129 11.66 -9.68 -2.66
N ILE A 130 10.94 -10.61 -2.03
CA ILE A 130 11.17 -12.05 -2.21
C ILE A 130 10.95 -12.46 -3.67
N GLU A 131 9.92 -11.93 -4.33
CA GLU A 131 9.61 -12.23 -5.73
C GLU A 131 10.69 -11.70 -6.67
N VAL A 132 11.19 -10.48 -6.46
CA VAL A 132 12.35 -9.92 -7.18
C VAL A 132 13.56 -10.84 -7.04
N LYS A 133 13.91 -11.24 -5.80
CA LYS A 133 15.05 -12.13 -5.54
C LYS A 133 14.89 -13.53 -6.14
N LYS A 134 13.66 -14.01 -6.32
CA LYS A 134 13.37 -15.27 -7.05
C LYS A 134 13.57 -15.10 -8.55
N ARG A 135 13.18 -13.96 -9.12
CA ARG A 135 13.36 -13.63 -10.55
C ARG A 135 14.85 -13.45 -10.90
N GLU A 136 15.63 -12.78 -10.06
CA GLU A 136 17.10 -12.65 -10.25
C GLU A 136 17.83 -13.99 -10.31
N LYS A 137 17.32 -15.00 -9.60
CA LYS A 137 17.87 -16.36 -9.59
C LYS A 137 17.35 -17.24 -10.74
N SER A 138 16.70 -16.65 -11.74
CA SER A 138 16.06 -17.36 -12.87
C SER A 138 15.05 -18.45 -12.43
N LYS A 139 14.56 -18.40 -11.18
CA LYS A 139 13.63 -19.42 -10.65
C LYS A 139 12.22 -19.30 -11.23
N ARG A 140 11.95 -18.30 -12.08
CA ARG A 140 10.66 -18.07 -12.74
C ARG A 140 10.69 -18.35 -14.24
N ASP A 141 11.85 -18.66 -14.81
CA ASP A 141 12.05 -18.90 -16.25
C ASP A 141 11.28 -20.14 -16.72
N TYR A 142 11.01 -21.09 -15.80
CA TYR A 142 10.16 -22.26 -16.06
C TYR A 142 8.77 -21.89 -16.58
N ARG A 143 8.23 -20.72 -16.23
CA ARG A 143 6.90 -20.28 -16.66
C ARG A 143 6.83 -20.04 -18.17
N VAL A 144 7.91 -19.53 -18.76
CA VAL A 144 8.00 -19.30 -20.20
C VAL A 144 8.29 -20.61 -20.92
N VAL A 145 9.17 -21.44 -20.36
CA VAL A 145 9.53 -22.76 -20.93
C VAL A 145 8.32 -23.71 -20.95
N ASP A 146 7.56 -23.79 -19.86
CA ASP A 146 6.35 -24.63 -19.78
C ASP A 146 5.24 -24.13 -20.73
N LEU A 147 5.07 -22.80 -20.83
CA LEU A 147 4.08 -22.24 -21.75
C LEU A 147 4.45 -22.50 -23.20
N TYR A 148 5.72 -22.31 -23.57
CA TYR A 148 6.20 -22.62 -24.92
C TYR A 148 5.99 -24.10 -25.26
N ALA A 149 6.29 -25.01 -24.33
CA ALA A 149 6.10 -26.44 -24.53
C ALA A 149 4.64 -26.83 -24.78
N LYS A 150 3.68 -26.12 -24.17
CA LYS A 150 2.24 -26.41 -24.31
C LYS A 150 1.62 -25.79 -25.56
N THR A 151 2.00 -24.57 -25.90
CA THR A 151 1.26 -23.79 -26.89
C THR A 151 2.04 -23.49 -28.17
N HIS A 152 3.38 -23.64 -28.15
CA HIS A 152 4.27 -23.25 -29.25
C HIS A 152 4.05 -21.81 -29.73
N TRP A 153 3.56 -20.93 -28.84
CA TRP A 153 3.30 -19.54 -29.17
C TRP A 153 4.59 -18.75 -29.40
N THR A 154 4.50 -17.70 -30.21
CA THR A 154 5.59 -16.75 -30.45
C THR A 154 5.94 -16.01 -29.15
N LYS A 155 7.20 -15.56 -29.00
CA LYS A 155 7.67 -14.83 -27.81
C LYS A 155 6.77 -13.65 -27.43
N ASP A 156 6.27 -12.90 -28.41
CA ASP A 156 5.39 -11.75 -28.17
C ASP A 156 4.00 -12.15 -27.62
N GLN A 157 3.46 -13.29 -28.09
CA GLN A 157 2.19 -13.81 -27.58
C GLN A 157 2.33 -14.33 -26.15
N MET A 158 3.43 -15.04 -25.85
CA MET A 158 3.72 -15.51 -24.49
C MET A 158 3.93 -14.35 -23.52
N ARG A 159 4.62 -13.28 -23.96
CA ARG A 159 4.81 -12.06 -23.17
C ARG A 159 3.48 -11.38 -22.85
N THR A 160 2.62 -11.23 -23.85
CA THR A 160 1.30 -10.62 -23.67
C THR A 160 0.40 -11.46 -22.76
N TYR A 161 0.49 -12.79 -22.82
CA TYR A 161 -0.30 -13.69 -21.99
C TYR A 161 0.19 -13.75 -20.52
N LEU A 162 1.50 -13.84 -20.29
CA LEU A 162 2.05 -13.86 -18.93
C LEU A 162 1.93 -12.50 -18.23
N GLY A 163 2.08 -11.39 -18.96
CA GLY A 163 2.07 -10.05 -18.37
C GLY A 163 3.01 -9.95 -17.16
N ASP A 164 2.44 -9.60 -16.00
CA ASP A 164 3.13 -9.42 -14.72
C ASP A 164 3.82 -10.69 -14.20
N ASP A 165 3.37 -11.87 -14.65
CA ASP A 165 3.98 -13.17 -14.34
C ASP A 165 5.21 -13.49 -15.20
N HIS A 166 5.49 -12.68 -16.24
CA HIS A 166 6.65 -12.84 -17.09
C HIS A 166 7.94 -12.63 -16.28
N PRO A 167 8.96 -13.50 -16.43
CA PRO A 167 10.20 -13.39 -15.66
C PRO A 167 10.95 -12.07 -15.92
N GLU A 168 10.80 -11.51 -17.12
CA GLU A 168 11.38 -10.20 -17.48
C GLU A 168 10.55 -9.00 -16.99
N TYR A 169 9.32 -9.20 -16.49
CA TYR A 169 8.51 -8.09 -15.97
C TYR A 169 9.18 -7.52 -14.72
N ARG A 170 9.44 -6.21 -14.73
CA ARG A 170 10.13 -5.51 -13.65
C ARG A 170 9.12 -4.89 -12.69
N LEU A 171 9.06 -5.45 -11.49
CA LEU A 171 8.37 -4.84 -10.36
C LEU A 171 9.12 -3.58 -9.92
N GLU A 172 8.41 -2.61 -9.35
CA GLU A 172 8.98 -1.29 -8.99
C GLU A 172 10.18 -1.34 -8.05
N LEU A 173 10.33 -2.43 -7.30
CA LEU A 173 11.42 -2.64 -6.34
C LEU A 173 12.80 -2.84 -6.99
N TYR A 174 12.91 -2.88 -8.32
CA TYR A 174 14.18 -3.09 -9.02
C TYR A 174 14.94 -1.76 -9.19
N PHE A 175 15.78 -1.44 -8.22
CA PHE A 175 16.60 -0.24 -8.27
C PHE A 175 17.66 -0.32 -9.39
N LYS A 176 17.80 0.80 -10.11
CA LYS A 176 18.96 1.17 -10.93
C LYS A 176 20.17 1.47 -10.03
N ILE A 177 20.72 0.48 -9.33
CA ILE A 177 22.16 0.51 -8.97
C ILE A 177 22.82 -0.47 -9.94
N GLY A 178 23.39 0.09 -11.00
CA GLY A 178 23.98 -0.63 -12.13
C GLY A 178 23.90 0.22 -13.37
#